data_AF-A0A521CGB4-F1
#
_entry.id   AF-A0A521CGB4-F1
#
_cell.length_a   1.000
_cell.length_b   1.000
_cell.length_c   1.000
_cell.angle_alpha   90.00
_cell.angle_beta   90.00
_cell.angle_gamma   90.00
#
_symmetry.space_group_name_H-M   'P 1'
#
loop_
_entity.id
_entity.type
_entity.pdbx_description
1 polymer ?
#
loop_
_entity_poly.entity_id
_entity_poly.type
_entity_poly.pdbx_seq_one_letter_code
_entity_poly.pdbx_strand_id
1 'polypeptide(L)'
;MDTDKVLLEQYVCSHPKEAVRDIERLKDDEKAVVLAELPHELSLSVLSIMNRYLAAKSIERMNLDLAIALFDKMEITPAESILRRCDPQLANKIMDAIAPPKASLIRQKLKVKEDTVASFMNPIVFALKKHRRAEEALRLIKQVKKGVSTFVCVVDEHDNYVGIVMLHELLFADSSTKIAAIIKTDSPCFSADTDIESLSKNTVWQQYRSVPVIDSNGKLVGMLDFKTVDKNTRDPQMELTQQIIETSNSLGELYSIGLSGFLHVIGK
;
A
#
# COMPACT_ATOMS: atom_id res chain seq x y z
N MET A 1 -27.82 3.69 35.36
CA MET A 1 -27.26 3.39 34.03
C MET A 1 -27.89 4.40 33.11
N ASP A 2 -27.11 5.31 32.56
CA ASP A 2 -27.61 6.41 31.75
C ASP A 2 -28.18 5.84 30.44
N THR A 3 -29.50 5.97 30.25
CA THR A 3 -30.21 5.36 29.10
C THR A 3 -29.63 5.86 27.78
N ASP A 4 -29.20 7.12 27.75
CA ASP A 4 -28.62 7.76 26.57
C ASP A 4 -27.28 7.13 26.18
N LYS A 5 -26.47 6.73 27.17
CA LYS A 5 -25.19 6.03 26.95
C LYS A 5 -25.40 4.66 26.33
N VAL A 6 -26.36 3.88 26.84
CA VAL A 6 -26.67 2.55 26.31
C VAL A 6 -27.17 2.64 24.87
N LEU A 7 -28.02 3.64 24.57
CA LEU A 7 -28.52 3.89 23.23
C LEU A 7 -27.40 4.28 22.27
N LEU A 8 -26.48 5.13 22.71
CA LEU A 8 -25.31 5.53 21.91
C LEU A 8 -24.40 4.33 21.61
N GLU A 9 -24.09 3.49 22.61
CA GLU A 9 -23.30 2.27 22.43
C GLU A 9 -23.96 1.32 21.43
N GLN A 10 -25.28 1.09 21.57
CA GLN A 10 -26.05 0.28 20.64
C GLN A 10 -26.07 0.88 19.23
N TYR A 11 -26.17 2.21 19.11
CA TYR A 11 -26.16 2.89 17.82
C TYR A 11 -24.83 2.71 17.10
N VAL A 12 -23.70 2.93 17.79
CA VAL A 12 -22.36 2.70 17.25
C VAL A 12 -22.14 1.24 16.84
N CYS A 13 -22.63 0.28 17.65
CA CYS A 13 -22.53 -1.14 17.33
C CYS A 13 -23.35 -1.55 16.11
N SER A 14 -24.60 -1.07 16.01
CA SER A 14 -25.55 -1.51 14.98
C SER A 14 -25.41 -0.77 13.66
N HIS A 15 -25.03 0.51 13.70
CA HIS A 15 -24.95 1.40 12.54
C HIS A 15 -23.66 2.24 12.60
N PRO A 16 -22.48 1.61 12.53
CA PRO A 16 -21.20 2.28 12.81
C PRO A 16 -20.90 3.44 11.85
N LYS A 17 -21.29 3.34 10.57
CA LYS A 17 -21.00 4.39 9.58
C LYS A 17 -21.90 5.60 9.75
N GLU A 18 -23.17 5.37 10.05
CA GLU A 18 -24.17 6.40 10.32
C GLU A 18 -23.83 7.12 11.63
N ALA A 19 -23.50 6.36 12.68
CA ALA A 19 -23.07 6.91 13.96
C ALA A 19 -21.82 7.80 13.80
N VAL A 20 -20.80 7.33 13.08
CA VAL A 20 -19.60 8.13 12.80
C VAL A 20 -19.97 9.42 12.06
N ARG A 21 -20.82 9.36 11.03
CA ARG A 21 -21.25 10.54 10.26
C ARG A 21 -21.96 11.56 11.14
N ASP A 22 -22.78 11.11 12.08
CA ASP A 22 -23.48 12.02 12.99
C ASP A 22 -22.53 12.60 14.05
N ILE A 23 -21.63 11.79 14.60
CA ILE A 23 -20.58 12.25 15.53
C ILE A 23 -19.69 13.30 14.84
N GLU A 24 -19.32 13.11 13.57
CA GLU A 24 -18.49 14.04 12.81
C GLU A 24 -19.10 15.45 12.66
N ARG A 25 -20.43 15.55 12.73
CA ARG A 25 -21.16 16.84 12.64
C ARG A 25 -21.15 17.63 13.94
N LEU A 26 -20.80 17.01 15.06
CA LEU A 26 -20.69 17.65 16.37
C LEU A 26 -19.50 18.63 16.41
N LYS A 27 -19.42 19.50 17.42
CA LYS A 27 -18.22 20.31 17.67
C LYS A 27 -17.07 19.44 18.18
N ASP A 28 -15.83 19.88 18.00
CA ASP A 28 -14.65 19.08 18.35
C ASP A 28 -14.62 18.66 19.83
N ASP A 29 -15.06 19.53 20.74
CA ASP A 29 -15.16 19.21 22.17
C ASP A 29 -16.24 18.15 22.43
N GLU A 30 -17.39 18.24 21.75
CA GLU A 30 -18.49 17.28 21.86
C GLU A 30 -18.09 15.89 21.32
N LYS A 31 -17.35 15.85 20.19
CA LYS A 31 -16.78 14.61 19.66
C LYS A 31 -15.86 13.94 20.68
N ALA A 32 -14.99 14.72 21.32
CA ALA A 32 -14.05 14.20 22.30
C ALA A 32 -14.76 13.63 23.53
N VAL A 33 -15.82 14.29 24.01
CA VAL A 33 -16.67 13.79 25.10
C VAL A 33 -17.35 12.48 24.71
N VAL A 34 -17.96 12.41 23.53
CA VAL A 34 -18.61 11.18 23.02
C VAL A 34 -17.62 10.02 22.96
N LEU A 35 -16.43 10.24 22.39
CA LEU A 35 -15.39 9.22 22.30
C LEU A 35 -14.83 8.80 23.67
N ALA A 36 -14.84 9.69 24.65
CA ALA A 36 -14.40 9.39 26.01
C ALA A 36 -15.44 8.62 26.83
N GLU A 37 -16.72 8.83 26.55
CA GLU A 37 -17.81 8.10 27.20
C GLU A 37 -17.99 6.69 26.65
N LEU A 38 -17.68 6.48 25.37
CA LEU A 38 -17.75 5.17 24.76
C LEU A 38 -16.73 4.18 25.37
N PRO A 39 -17.09 2.89 25.47
CA PRO A 39 -16.11 1.83 25.72
C PRO A 39 -14.97 1.90 24.70
N HIS A 40 -13.73 1.66 25.13
CA HIS A 40 -12.54 1.85 24.28
C HIS A 40 -12.65 1.13 22.93
N GLU A 41 -13.22 -0.07 22.90
CA GLU A 41 -13.41 -0.85 21.67
C GLU A 41 -14.32 -0.13 20.66
N LEU A 42 -15.38 0.52 21.13
CA LEU A 42 -16.27 1.32 20.29
C LEU A 42 -15.62 2.63 19.87
N SER A 43 -14.90 3.31 20.77
CA SER A 43 -14.14 4.51 20.42
C SER A 43 -13.10 4.22 19.34
N LEU A 44 -12.41 3.09 19.42
CA LEU A 44 -11.46 2.63 18.39
C LEU A 44 -12.15 2.33 17.05
N SER A 45 -13.33 1.70 17.09
CA SER A 45 -14.14 1.44 15.89
C SER A 45 -14.56 2.75 15.22
N VAL A 46 -15.05 3.72 16.00
CA VAL A 46 -15.41 5.06 15.51
C VAL A 46 -14.19 5.76 14.92
N LEU A 47 -13.07 5.83 15.64
CA LEU A 47 -11.83 6.47 15.17
C LEU A 47 -11.26 5.83 13.90
N SER A 48 -11.47 4.53 13.70
CA SER A 48 -10.99 3.82 12.50
C SER A 48 -11.76 4.22 11.24
N ILE A 49 -13.03 4.57 11.37
CA ILE A 49 -13.92 4.97 10.27
C ILE A 49 -13.91 6.49 10.07
N MET A 50 -13.80 7.25 11.15
CA MET A 50 -13.86 8.72 11.16
C MET A 50 -12.79 9.36 10.28
N ASN A 51 -13.15 10.48 9.67
CA ASN A 51 -12.24 11.36 8.95
C ASN A 51 -11.00 11.67 9.81
N ARG A 52 -9.81 11.46 9.25
CA ARG A 52 -8.54 11.56 10.00
C ARG A 52 -8.27 12.94 10.59
N TYR A 53 -8.73 14.00 9.94
CA TYR A 53 -8.60 15.36 10.46
C TYR A 53 -9.51 15.57 11.68
N LEU A 54 -10.78 15.14 11.61
CA LEU A 54 -11.71 15.24 12.73
C LEU A 54 -11.32 14.34 13.90
N ALA A 55 -10.82 13.14 13.62
CA ALA A 55 -10.27 12.24 14.63
C ALA A 55 -9.10 12.90 15.37
N ALA A 56 -8.15 13.50 14.65
CA ALA A 56 -7.03 14.22 15.26
C ALA A 56 -7.49 15.37 16.15
N LYS A 57 -8.46 16.19 15.67
CA LYS A 57 -9.05 17.27 16.48
C LYS A 57 -9.73 16.77 17.74
N SER A 58 -10.42 15.63 17.65
CA SER A 58 -11.09 15.02 18.81
C SER A 58 -10.07 14.51 19.84
N ILE A 59 -8.96 13.90 19.38
CA ILE A 59 -7.85 13.47 20.23
C ILE A 59 -7.16 14.66 20.91
N GLU A 60 -6.99 15.78 20.20
CA GLU A 60 -6.40 17.02 20.76
C GLU A 60 -7.24 17.65 21.88
N ARG A 61 -8.55 17.39 21.90
CA ARG A 61 -9.47 17.85 22.96
C ARG A 61 -9.67 16.82 24.06
N MET A 62 -9.16 15.60 23.87
CA MET A 62 -9.28 14.50 24.82
C MET A 62 -8.20 14.58 25.91
N ASN A 63 -8.49 13.99 27.08
CA ASN A 63 -7.45 13.78 28.10
C ASN A 63 -6.32 12.89 27.53
N LEU A 64 -5.08 13.28 27.80
CA LEU A 64 -3.87 12.57 27.37
C LEU A 64 -3.85 11.09 27.79
N ASP A 65 -4.24 10.75 29.01
CA ASP A 65 -4.21 9.38 29.52
C ASP A 65 -5.15 8.47 28.72
N LEU A 66 -6.34 8.98 28.39
CA LEU A 66 -7.30 8.27 27.56
C LEU A 66 -6.80 8.15 26.12
N ALA A 67 -6.23 9.22 25.56
CA ALA A 67 -5.64 9.16 24.22
C ALA A 67 -4.54 8.09 24.17
N ILE A 68 -3.62 8.06 25.13
CA ILE A 68 -2.59 7.02 25.24
C ILE A 68 -3.21 5.62 25.29
N ALA A 69 -4.23 5.42 26.12
CA ALA A 69 -4.90 4.12 26.25
C ALA A 69 -5.59 3.64 24.95
N LEU A 70 -6.16 4.58 24.18
CA LEU A 70 -6.72 4.27 22.85
C LEU A 70 -5.58 3.96 21.86
N PHE A 71 -4.56 4.80 21.78
CA PHE A 71 -3.44 4.60 20.86
C PHE A 71 -2.62 3.35 21.16
N ASP A 72 -2.55 2.88 22.40
CA ASP A 72 -1.87 1.63 22.76
C ASP A 72 -2.63 0.38 22.26
N LYS A 73 -3.96 0.48 22.09
CA LYS A 73 -4.81 -0.60 21.55
C LYS A 73 -5.14 -0.47 20.05
N MET A 74 -5.00 0.72 19.48
CA MET A 74 -5.32 0.99 18.06
C MET A 74 -4.41 0.26 17.07
N GLU A 75 -4.87 -0.06 15.87
CA GLU A 75 -3.97 -0.60 14.85
C GLU A 75 -2.93 0.43 14.37
N ILE A 76 -1.80 -0.04 13.84
CA ILE A 76 -0.66 0.81 13.44
C ILE A 76 -1.05 1.84 12.37
N THR A 77 -1.82 1.43 11.35
CA THR A 77 -2.16 2.31 10.22
C THR A 77 -3.12 3.43 10.63
N PRO A 78 -4.27 3.17 11.28
CA PRO A 78 -5.13 4.26 11.78
C PRO A 78 -4.39 5.18 12.77
N ALA A 79 -3.58 4.60 13.67
CA ALA A 79 -2.81 5.39 14.64
C ALA A 79 -1.85 6.35 13.95
N GLU A 80 -1.07 5.86 12.99
CA GLU A 80 -0.17 6.71 12.21
C GLU A 80 -0.92 7.82 11.46
N SER A 81 -2.00 7.48 10.75
CA SER A 81 -2.74 8.47 9.95
C SER A 81 -3.37 9.57 10.79
N ILE A 82 -3.80 9.26 12.02
CA ILE A 82 -4.34 10.26 12.97
C ILE A 82 -3.19 11.10 13.55
N LEU A 83 -2.12 10.48 14.06
CA LEU A 83 -0.98 11.18 14.68
C LEU A 83 -0.31 12.16 13.71
N ARG A 84 -0.27 11.85 12.42
CA ARG A 84 0.25 12.75 11.38
C ARG A 84 -0.47 14.10 11.34
N ARG A 85 -1.73 14.14 11.76
CA ARG A 85 -2.61 15.32 11.73
C ARG A 85 -2.81 15.97 13.10
N CYS A 86 -2.29 15.35 14.16
CA CYS A 86 -2.28 15.92 15.50
C CYS A 86 -1.19 16.98 15.67
N ASP A 87 -1.35 17.84 16.67
CA ASP A 87 -0.28 18.68 17.18
C ASP A 87 0.99 17.84 17.45
N PRO A 88 2.17 18.26 16.95
CA PRO A 88 3.40 17.49 17.09
C PRO A 88 3.81 17.22 18.55
N GLN A 89 3.51 18.12 19.49
CA GLN A 89 3.84 17.91 20.90
C GLN A 89 2.96 16.82 21.50
N LEU A 90 1.66 16.83 21.18
CA LEU A 90 0.73 15.78 21.61
C LEU A 90 1.11 14.43 21.00
N ALA A 91 1.38 14.39 19.70
CA ALA A 91 1.77 13.16 19.01
C ALA A 91 3.03 12.54 19.64
N ASN A 92 4.05 13.34 19.96
CA ASN A 92 5.25 12.87 20.64
C ASN A 92 4.94 12.32 22.05
N LYS A 93 4.13 13.02 22.85
CA LYS A 93 3.72 12.53 24.18
C LYS A 93 3.02 11.17 24.11
N ILE A 94 2.12 10.99 23.16
CA ILE A 94 1.45 9.70 22.94
C ILE A 94 2.48 8.63 22.54
N MET A 95 3.35 8.94 21.59
CA MET A 95 4.35 8.03 21.05
C MET A 95 5.43 7.61 22.07
N ASP A 96 5.70 8.45 23.06
CA ASP A 96 6.63 8.14 24.15
C ASP A 96 5.99 7.28 25.25
N ALA A 97 4.65 7.21 25.30
CA ALA A 97 3.90 6.50 26.34
C ALA A 97 3.36 5.12 25.90
N ILE A 98 3.10 4.91 24.61
CA ILE A 98 2.65 3.60 24.09
C ILE A 98 3.78 2.56 24.05
N ALA A 99 3.42 1.28 23.87
CA ALA A 99 4.39 0.18 23.81
C ALA A 99 5.54 0.44 22.80
N PRO A 100 6.83 0.32 23.21
CA PRO A 100 7.98 0.66 22.35
C PRO A 100 8.03 -0.05 20.99
N PRO A 101 7.70 -1.37 20.88
CA PRO A 101 7.68 -2.04 19.58
C PRO A 101 6.68 -1.40 18.61
N LYS A 102 5.53 -0.99 19.12
CA LYS A 102 4.46 -0.35 18.33
C LYS A 102 4.83 1.08 17.96
N ALA A 103 5.36 1.85 18.91
CA ALA A 103 5.87 3.19 18.67
C ALA A 103 6.92 3.19 17.54
N SER A 104 7.84 2.21 17.53
CA SER A 104 8.85 2.09 16.48
C SER A 104 8.22 1.90 15.09
N LEU A 105 7.21 1.04 14.96
CA LEU A 105 6.52 0.79 13.69
C LEU A 105 5.74 2.01 13.21
N ILE A 106 5.05 2.70 14.13
CA ILE A 106 4.33 3.94 13.81
C ILE A 106 5.32 5.04 13.39
N ARG A 107 6.45 5.22 14.08
CA ARG A 107 7.50 6.19 13.70
C ARG A 107 8.05 5.92 12.30
N GLN A 108 8.23 4.64 11.94
CA GLN A 108 8.69 4.27 10.61
C GLN A 108 7.68 4.69 9.54
N LYS A 109 6.38 4.48 9.79
CA LYS A 109 5.32 4.91 8.87
C LYS A 109 5.18 6.44 8.81
N LEU A 110 5.30 7.14 9.93
CA LEU A 110 5.23 8.61 9.97
C LEU A 110 6.31 9.30 9.11
N LYS A 111 7.48 8.66 8.93
CA LYS A 111 8.55 9.14 8.05
C LYS A 111 8.17 9.09 6.57
N VAL A 112 7.29 8.17 6.17
CA VAL A 112 6.82 8.08 4.79
C VAL A 112 5.84 9.22 4.55
N LYS A 113 6.03 10.01 3.51
CA LYS A 113 5.10 11.09 3.16
C LYS A 113 3.83 10.48 2.53
N GLU A 114 2.65 10.91 2.99
CA GLU A 114 1.39 10.51 2.36
C GLU A 114 1.36 10.96 0.88
N ASP A 115 0.57 10.25 0.09
CA ASP A 115 0.36 10.51 -1.34
C ASP A 115 1.65 10.47 -2.20
N THR A 116 2.68 9.79 -1.70
CA THR A 116 3.92 9.54 -2.45
C THR A 116 4.02 8.10 -2.92
N VAL A 117 4.88 7.85 -3.90
CA VAL A 117 5.20 6.48 -4.36
C VAL A 117 5.59 5.58 -3.19
N ALA A 118 6.33 6.08 -2.21
CA ALA A 118 6.72 5.33 -1.02
C ALA A 118 5.54 4.82 -0.19
N SER A 119 4.41 5.53 -0.14
CA SER A 119 3.22 5.09 0.60
C SER A 119 2.41 4.00 -0.13
N PHE A 120 2.61 3.82 -1.44
CA PHE A 120 1.88 2.85 -2.26
C PHE A 120 2.74 1.69 -2.79
N MET A 121 4.06 1.76 -2.66
CA MET A 121 4.94 0.69 -3.13
C MET A 121 4.91 -0.54 -2.23
N ASN A 122 5.18 -1.69 -2.82
CA ASN A 122 5.53 -2.90 -2.10
C ASN A 122 7.04 -2.87 -1.80
N PRO A 123 7.48 -3.07 -0.54
CA PRO A 123 8.90 -3.15 -0.21
C PRO A 123 9.61 -4.23 -1.03
N ILE A 124 10.84 -3.95 -1.47
CA ILE A 124 11.60 -4.92 -2.26
C ILE A 124 12.07 -6.06 -1.35
N VAL A 125 11.67 -7.29 -1.68
CA VAL A 125 12.06 -8.49 -0.93
C VAL A 125 13.26 -9.22 -1.56
N PHE A 126 13.56 -8.92 -2.84
CA PHE A 126 14.61 -9.60 -3.59
C PHE A 126 15.12 -8.77 -4.77
N ALA A 127 16.45 -8.69 -4.92
CA ALA A 127 17.14 -8.12 -6.07
C ALA A 127 18.43 -8.91 -6.37
N LEU A 128 18.87 -8.91 -7.63
CA LEU A 128 20.10 -9.59 -8.07
C LEU A 128 21.29 -8.63 -8.06
N LYS A 129 22.47 -9.14 -7.72
CA LYS A 129 23.72 -8.38 -7.85
C LYS A 129 24.27 -8.51 -9.28
N LYS A 130 24.68 -7.39 -9.90
CA LYS A 130 25.13 -7.36 -11.30
C LYS A 130 26.31 -8.28 -11.63
N HIS A 131 27.17 -8.60 -10.65
CA HIS A 131 28.35 -9.46 -10.86
C HIS A 131 28.04 -10.96 -10.89
N ARG A 132 26.84 -11.37 -10.44
CA ARG A 132 26.44 -12.77 -10.34
C ARG A 132 26.32 -13.42 -11.72
N ARG A 133 26.45 -14.75 -11.75
CA ARG A 133 26.21 -15.56 -12.95
C ARG A 133 24.74 -15.94 -13.06
N ALA A 134 24.28 -16.23 -14.29
CA ALA A 134 22.90 -16.62 -14.57
C ALA A 134 22.47 -17.85 -13.76
N GLU A 135 23.35 -18.85 -13.62
CA GLU A 135 23.05 -20.05 -12.82
C GLU A 135 22.79 -19.73 -11.33
N GLU A 136 23.56 -18.82 -10.75
CA GLU A 136 23.43 -18.41 -9.36
C GLU A 136 22.15 -17.61 -9.15
N ALA A 137 21.86 -16.70 -10.07
CA ALA A 137 20.64 -15.91 -10.07
C ALA A 137 19.40 -16.81 -10.14
N LEU A 138 19.37 -17.80 -11.05
CA LEU A 138 18.27 -18.75 -11.15
C LEU A 138 18.10 -19.61 -9.88
N ARG A 139 19.20 -20.01 -9.23
CA ARG A 139 19.15 -20.71 -7.94
C ARG A 139 18.53 -19.85 -6.85
N LEU A 140 18.94 -18.58 -6.75
CA LEU A 140 18.40 -17.63 -5.77
C LEU A 140 16.90 -17.38 -6.01
N ILE A 141 16.50 -17.15 -7.26
CA ILE A 141 15.11 -16.96 -7.65
C ILE A 141 14.24 -18.16 -7.22
N LYS A 142 14.73 -19.39 -7.44
CA LYS A 142 14.03 -20.62 -7.03
C LYS A 142 13.83 -20.72 -5.51
N GLN A 143 14.74 -20.16 -4.70
CA GLN A 143 14.63 -20.18 -3.23
C GLN A 143 13.54 -19.25 -2.70
N VAL A 144 13.25 -18.15 -3.38
CA VAL A 144 12.22 -17.17 -2.97
C VAL A 144 10.81 -17.76 -3.08
N LYS A 145 10.60 -18.80 -3.91
CA LYS A 145 9.36 -19.63 -4.06
C LYS A 145 8.06 -18.91 -4.48
N LYS A 146 7.89 -17.60 -4.21
CA LYS A 146 6.71 -16.78 -4.59
C LYS A 146 7.12 -15.33 -4.89
N GLY A 147 6.36 -14.64 -5.74
CA GLY A 147 6.47 -13.19 -5.94
C GLY A 147 7.51 -12.72 -6.95
N VAL A 148 8.05 -13.62 -7.78
CA VAL A 148 8.98 -13.23 -8.85
C VAL A 148 8.14 -12.74 -10.04
N SER A 149 8.29 -11.45 -10.36
CA SER A 149 7.65 -10.84 -11.52
C SER A 149 8.27 -11.34 -12.83
N THR A 150 7.76 -10.88 -13.97
CA THR A 150 8.31 -11.18 -15.30
C THR A 150 9.74 -10.66 -15.48
N PHE A 151 10.19 -9.77 -14.59
CA PHE A 151 11.55 -9.25 -14.51
C PHE A 151 12.04 -9.23 -13.05
N VAL A 152 13.35 -9.13 -12.87
CA VAL A 152 14.01 -9.00 -11.57
C VAL A 152 14.89 -7.76 -11.56
N CYS A 153 14.80 -6.97 -10.50
CA CYS A 153 15.65 -5.80 -10.33
C CYS A 153 17.10 -6.20 -10.07
N VAL A 154 18.03 -5.41 -10.61
CA VAL A 154 19.47 -5.59 -10.47
C VAL A 154 20.07 -4.39 -9.74
N VAL A 155 20.91 -4.67 -8.77
CA VAL A 155 21.65 -3.69 -7.99
C VAL A 155 23.16 -3.90 -8.07
N ASP A 156 23.92 -2.86 -7.73
CA ASP A 156 25.37 -2.94 -7.54
C ASP A 156 25.75 -3.43 -6.13
N GLU A 157 27.04 -3.38 -5.78
CA GLU A 157 27.51 -3.80 -4.44
C GLU A 157 26.98 -2.92 -3.30
N HIS A 158 26.59 -1.68 -3.59
CA HIS A 158 26.11 -0.69 -2.63
C HIS A 158 24.57 -0.61 -2.54
N ASP A 159 23.87 -1.53 -3.23
CA ASP A 159 22.40 -1.62 -3.35
C ASP A 159 21.77 -0.52 -4.21
N ASN A 160 22.58 0.18 -5.02
CA ASN A 160 22.04 1.14 -5.98
C ASN A 160 21.36 0.40 -7.12
N TYR A 161 20.18 0.86 -7.54
CA TYR A 161 19.48 0.30 -8.69
C TYR A 161 20.27 0.55 -9.98
N VAL A 162 20.47 -0.51 -10.78
CA VAL A 162 21.24 -0.45 -12.03
C VAL A 162 20.37 -0.77 -13.24
N GLY A 163 19.27 -1.52 -13.05
CA GLY A 163 18.40 -1.93 -14.14
C GLY A 163 17.58 -3.17 -13.79
N ILE A 164 17.03 -3.81 -14.82
CA ILE A 164 16.28 -5.06 -14.68
C ILE A 164 16.84 -6.14 -15.60
N VAL A 165 16.54 -7.40 -15.29
CA VAL A 165 16.72 -8.52 -16.21
C VAL A 165 15.38 -9.21 -16.38
N MET A 166 15.00 -9.51 -17.62
CA MET A 166 13.79 -10.27 -17.87
C MET A 166 14.01 -11.73 -17.48
N LEU A 167 13.03 -12.32 -16.79
CA LEU A 167 13.17 -13.69 -16.30
C LEU A 167 13.38 -14.69 -17.44
N HIS A 168 12.74 -14.47 -18.60
CA HIS A 168 12.92 -15.33 -19.77
C HIS A 168 14.33 -15.23 -20.35
N GLU A 169 14.94 -14.05 -20.41
CA GLU A 169 16.33 -13.87 -20.87
C GLU A 169 17.31 -14.62 -19.95
N LEU A 170 17.05 -14.58 -18.65
CA LEU A 170 17.84 -15.31 -17.67
C LEU A 170 17.72 -16.84 -17.82
N LEU A 171 16.55 -17.35 -18.22
CA LEU A 171 16.31 -18.77 -18.43
C LEU A 171 17.03 -19.33 -19.68
N PHE A 172 17.23 -18.50 -20.70
CA PHE A 172 17.92 -18.89 -21.94
C PHE A 172 19.41 -18.53 -21.96
N ALA A 173 19.90 -17.77 -20.99
CA ALA A 173 21.31 -17.41 -20.90
C ALA A 173 22.19 -18.61 -20.51
N ASP A 174 23.41 -18.65 -21.06
CA ASP A 174 24.41 -19.62 -20.61
C ASP A 174 24.68 -19.49 -19.12
N SER A 175 24.89 -20.62 -18.44
CA SER A 175 25.06 -20.68 -16.98
C SER A 175 26.17 -19.77 -16.46
N SER A 176 27.24 -19.58 -17.24
CA SER A 176 28.38 -18.73 -16.91
C SER A 176 28.19 -17.24 -17.20
N THR A 177 27.15 -16.85 -17.92
CA THR A 177 26.90 -15.45 -18.32
C THR A 177 26.66 -14.60 -17.09
N LYS A 178 27.32 -13.44 -17.01
CA LYS A 178 27.11 -12.49 -15.93
C LYS A 178 25.81 -11.72 -16.13
N ILE A 179 25.11 -11.42 -15.04
CA ILE A 179 23.92 -10.57 -15.04
C ILE A 179 24.18 -9.21 -15.71
N ALA A 180 25.36 -8.61 -15.46
CA ALA A 180 25.78 -7.36 -16.09
C ALA A 180 25.83 -7.40 -17.64
N ALA A 181 25.89 -8.58 -18.27
CA ALA A 181 25.89 -8.71 -19.72
C ALA A 181 24.48 -8.76 -20.34
N ILE A 182 23.46 -9.04 -19.53
CA ILE A 182 22.05 -9.19 -19.97
C ILE A 182 21.12 -8.19 -19.27
N ILE A 183 21.68 -7.22 -18.55
CA ILE A 183 20.93 -6.18 -17.85
C ILE A 183 20.37 -5.15 -18.83
N LYS A 184 19.12 -4.74 -18.60
CA LYS A 184 18.47 -3.61 -19.27
C LYS A 184 18.52 -2.39 -18.36
N THR A 185 19.36 -1.43 -18.71
CA THR A 185 19.59 -0.20 -17.94
C THR A 185 18.65 0.93 -18.32
N ASP A 186 17.91 0.79 -19.42
CA ASP A 186 16.94 1.74 -19.96
C ASP A 186 15.54 1.60 -19.32
N SER A 187 15.38 0.70 -18.34
CA SER A 187 14.12 0.57 -17.60
C SER A 187 13.85 1.81 -16.75
N PRO A 188 12.63 2.40 -16.80
CA PRO A 188 12.28 3.50 -15.94
C PRO A 188 12.30 3.06 -14.47
N CYS A 189 12.64 4.00 -13.59
CA CYS A 189 12.47 3.91 -12.15
C CYS A 189 11.95 5.25 -11.64
N PHE A 190 11.29 5.26 -10.49
CA PHE A 190 10.74 6.47 -9.88
C PHE A 190 11.28 6.68 -8.47
N SER A 191 11.32 7.94 -8.04
CA SER A 191 11.71 8.27 -6.67
C SER A 191 10.58 7.90 -5.70
N ALA A 192 10.98 7.39 -4.54
CA ALA A 192 10.10 7.14 -3.41
C ALA A 192 9.33 8.41 -2.99
N ASP A 193 9.93 9.59 -3.16
CA ASP A 193 9.35 10.88 -2.80
C ASP A 193 8.45 11.49 -3.90
N THR A 194 8.35 10.84 -5.06
CA THR A 194 7.48 11.29 -6.15
C THR A 194 6.02 11.26 -5.72
N ASP A 195 5.29 12.32 -6.03
CA ASP A 195 3.86 12.42 -5.80
C ASP A 195 3.07 11.47 -6.71
N ILE A 196 2.09 10.77 -6.14
CA ILE A 196 1.36 9.71 -6.85
C ILE A 196 0.43 10.27 -7.94
N GLU A 197 -0.11 11.47 -7.74
CA GLU A 197 -0.97 12.14 -8.73
C GLU A 197 -0.16 12.62 -9.93
N SER A 198 1.06 13.08 -9.68
CA SER A 198 2.02 13.42 -10.72
C SER A 198 2.46 12.18 -11.51
N LEU A 199 2.65 11.04 -10.82
CA LEU A 199 3.00 9.77 -11.46
C LEU A 199 1.85 9.18 -12.29
N SER A 200 0.61 9.25 -11.82
CA SER A 200 -0.56 8.68 -12.53
C SER A 200 -0.81 9.36 -13.89
N LYS A 201 -0.43 10.63 -14.01
CA LYS A 201 -0.45 11.42 -15.26
C LYS A 201 0.74 11.15 -16.17
N ASN A 202 1.74 10.39 -15.72
CA ASN A 202 2.94 10.09 -16.50
C ASN A 202 2.66 8.99 -17.53
N THR A 203 2.85 9.30 -18.81
CA THR A 203 2.60 8.36 -19.92
C THR A 203 3.54 7.15 -19.90
N VAL A 204 4.76 7.31 -19.39
CA VAL A 204 5.73 6.21 -19.24
C VAL A 204 5.20 5.20 -18.23
N TRP A 205 4.68 5.65 -17.08
CA TRP A 205 4.11 4.78 -16.06
C TRP A 205 3.01 3.86 -16.62
N GLN A 206 2.15 4.38 -17.49
CA GLN A 206 1.04 3.63 -18.10
C GLN A 206 1.50 2.50 -19.02
N GLN A 207 2.77 2.47 -19.44
CA GLN A 207 3.33 1.43 -20.31
C GLN A 207 3.91 0.25 -19.53
N TYR A 208 4.06 0.35 -18.20
CA TYR A 208 4.67 -0.69 -17.38
C TYR A 208 3.71 -1.21 -16.32
N ARG A 209 3.67 -2.54 -16.16
CA ARG A 209 2.84 -3.20 -15.15
C ARG A 209 3.35 -2.96 -13.73
N SER A 210 4.66 -2.87 -13.58
CA SER A 210 5.37 -2.64 -12.32
C SER A 210 6.65 -1.87 -12.61
N VAL A 211 7.03 -0.96 -11.72
CA VAL A 211 8.27 -0.17 -11.85
C VAL A 211 9.09 -0.20 -10.55
N PRO A 212 10.42 -0.21 -10.65
CA PRO A 212 11.29 -0.07 -9.48
C PRO A 212 11.20 1.32 -8.85
N VAL A 213 11.27 1.35 -7.53
CA VAL A 213 11.27 2.59 -6.73
C VAL A 213 12.61 2.74 -6.03
N ILE A 214 13.21 3.91 -6.14
CA ILE A 214 14.50 4.25 -5.55
C ILE A 214 14.39 5.36 -4.50
N ASP A 215 15.27 5.35 -3.50
CA ASP A 215 15.42 6.48 -2.58
C ASP A 215 16.27 7.62 -3.19
N SER A 216 16.45 8.69 -2.42
CA SER A 216 17.26 9.85 -2.81
C SER A 216 18.75 9.56 -3.00
N ASN A 217 19.26 8.42 -2.49
CA ASN A 217 20.63 7.95 -2.70
C ASN A 217 20.74 6.99 -3.90
N GLY A 218 19.64 6.72 -4.61
CA GLY A 218 19.60 5.77 -5.72
C GLY A 218 19.48 4.30 -5.30
N LYS A 219 19.22 4.01 -4.03
CA LYS A 219 19.03 2.64 -3.54
C LYS A 219 17.65 2.12 -3.91
N LEU A 220 17.59 0.87 -4.33
CA LEU A 220 16.33 0.19 -4.58
C LEU A 220 15.59 -0.06 -3.27
N VAL A 221 14.41 0.55 -3.09
CA VAL A 221 13.62 0.43 -1.85
C VAL A 221 12.32 -0.35 -2.04
N GLY A 222 11.82 -0.42 -3.28
CA GLY A 222 10.53 -1.05 -3.53
C GLY A 222 10.18 -1.26 -4.99
N MET A 223 8.97 -1.77 -5.17
CA MET A 223 8.32 -1.99 -6.46
C MET A 223 6.93 -1.35 -6.39
N LEU A 224 6.60 -0.51 -7.36
CA LEU A 224 5.25 0.04 -7.48
C LEU A 224 4.51 -0.71 -8.59
N ASP A 225 3.36 -1.28 -8.25
CA ASP A 225 2.49 -2.00 -9.19
C ASP A 225 1.40 -1.08 -9.74
N PHE A 226 1.13 -1.18 -11.04
CA PHE A 226 0.09 -0.38 -11.72
C PHE A 226 -1.28 -0.49 -11.04
N LYS A 227 -1.64 -1.72 -10.61
CA LYS A 227 -2.89 -2.00 -9.90
C LYS A 227 -3.04 -1.25 -8.58
N THR A 228 -1.94 -0.89 -7.92
CA THR A 228 -1.99 -0.21 -6.61
C THR A 228 -2.31 1.27 -6.78
N VAL A 229 -1.80 1.90 -7.85
CA VAL A 229 -2.08 3.31 -8.15
C VAL A 229 -3.51 3.47 -8.68
N ASP A 230 -3.94 2.58 -9.57
CA ASP A 230 -5.28 2.62 -10.15
C ASP A 230 -6.40 2.55 -9.10
N LYS A 231 -6.27 1.66 -8.10
CA LYS A 231 -7.30 1.50 -7.05
C LYS A 231 -7.47 2.73 -6.16
N ASN A 232 -6.41 3.51 -5.98
CA ASN A 232 -6.41 4.68 -5.10
C ASN A 232 -6.68 5.98 -5.86
N THR A 233 -6.60 5.97 -7.20
CA THR A 233 -6.83 7.14 -8.05
C THR A 233 -8.23 7.14 -8.71
N ARG A 234 -9.00 6.04 -8.61
CA ARG A 234 -10.25 5.87 -9.37
C ARG A 234 -11.53 6.22 -8.60
N ASP A 235 -12.34 7.04 -9.26
CA ASP A 235 -13.74 7.34 -8.99
C ASP A 235 -14.61 6.05 -9.16
N PRO A 236 -15.59 5.74 -8.29
CA PRO A 236 -16.32 4.46 -8.27
C PRO A 236 -17.06 4.08 -9.57
N GLN A 237 -17.34 5.03 -10.46
CA GLN A 237 -18.06 4.77 -11.72
C GLN A 237 -17.24 4.01 -12.78
N MET A 238 -15.90 4.06 -12.73
CA MET A 238 -15.05 3.38 -13.71
C MET A 238 -14.92 1.87 -13.50
N GLU A 239 -15.28 1.36 -12.31
CA GLU A 239 -15.14 -0.05 -11.92
C GLU A 239 -16.09 -0.98 -12.70
N LEU A 240 -17.32 -0.50 -12.97
CA LEU A 240 -18.33 -1.25 -13.71
C LEU A 240 -17.93 -1.44 -15.20
N THR A 241 -17.39 -0.38 -15.81
CA THR A 241 -16.99 -0.39 -17.23
C THR A 241 -15.84 -1.35 -17.49
N GLN A 242 -14.91 -1.49 -16.55
CA GLN A 242 -13.74 -2.34 -16.72
C GLN A 242 -14.04 -3.81 -16.45
N GLN A 243 -14.92 -4.12 -15.50
CA GLN A 243 -15.44 -5.49 -15.33
C GLN A 243 -16.17 -5.98 -16.59
N ILE A 244 -16.90 -5.10 -17.29
CA ILE A 244 -17.55 -5.40 -18.56
C ILE A 244 -16.53 -5.69 -19.67
N ILE A 245 -15.40 -4.96 -19.71
CA ILE A 245 -14.33 -5.18 -20.69
C ILE A 245 -13.55 -6.48 -20.41
N GLU A 246 -13.20 -6.76 -19.15
CA GLU A 246 -12.49 -7.99 -18.77
C GLU A 246 -13.33 -9.25 -19.03
N THR A 247 -14.63 -9.20 -18.72
CA THR A 247 -15.55 -10.29 -19.06
C THR A 247 -15.69 -10.46 -20.57
N SER A 248 -15.81 -9.38 -21.34
CA SER A 248 -15.88 -9.44 -22.80
C SER A 248 -14.63 -10.04 -23.44
N ASN A 249 -13.44 -9.68 -22.97
CA ASN A 249 -12.18 -10.23 -23.48
C ASN A 249 -12.03 -11.73 -23.16
N SER A 250 -12.40 -12.14 -21.93
CA SER A 250 -12.38 -13.56 -21.55
C SER A 250 -13.36 -14.40 -22.37
N LEU A 251 -14.52 -13.84 -22.73
CA LEU A 251 -15.49 -14.50 -23.60
C LEU A 251 -14.95 -14.64 -25.02
N GLY A 252 -14.29 -13.60 -25.54
CA GLY A 252 -13.64 -13.60 -26.86
C GLY A 252 -12.56 -14.68 -27.00
N GLU A 253 -11.73 -14.87 -25.97
CA GLU A 253 -10.73 -15.94 -25.93
C GLU A 253 -11.38 -17.34 -25.96
N LEU A 254 -12.48 -17.54 -25.24
CA LEU A 254 -13.22 -18.81 -25.23
C LEU A 254 -13.83 -19.14 -26.61
N TYR A 255 -14.41 -18.15 -27.29
CA TYR A 255 -14.94 -18.34 -28.65
C TYR A 255 -13.82 -18.67 -29.66
N SER A 256 -12.65 -18.03 -29.54
CA SER A 256 -11.50 -18.28 -30.41
C SER A 256 -10.98 -19.71 -30.25
N ILE A 257 -10.87 -20.20 -29.00
CA ILE A 257 -10.45 -21.58 -28.70
C ILE A 257 -11.45 -22.60 -29.27
N GLY A 258 -12.76 -22.36 -29.10
CA GLY A 258 -13.80 -23.22 -29.65
C GLY A 258 -13.78 -23.30 -31.18
N LEU A 259 -13.57 -22.16 -31.85
CA LEU A 259 -13.46 -22.08 -33.31
C LEU A 259 -12.22 -22.82 -33.83
N SER A 260 -11.06 -22.64 -33.19
CA SER A 260 -9.84 -23.37 -33.55
C SER A 260 -9.98 -24.88 -33.36
N GLY A 261 -10.66 -25.33 -32.31
CA GLY A 261 -10.97 -26.75 -32.10
C GLY A 261 -11.90 -27.31 -33.18
N PHE A 262 -12.95 -26.58 -33.55
CA PHE A 262 -13.89 -26.97 -34.61
C PHE A 262 -13.23 -27.08 -35.99
N LEU A 263 -12.38 -26.10 -36.35
CA LEU A 263 -11.63 -26.11 -37.61
C LEU A 263 -10.62 -27.26 -37.69
N HIS A 264 -10.07 -27.70 -36.56
CA HIS A 264 -9.15 -28.84 -36.51
C HIS A 264 -9.87 -30.20 -36.68
N VAL A 265 -11.15 -30.29 -36.32
CA VAL A 265 -11.99 -31.50 -36.47
C VAL A 265 -12.51 -31.66 -37.90
N ILE A 266 -12.76 -30.57 -38.61
CA ILE A 266 -13.24 -30.60 -40.01
C ILE A 266 -12.09 -30.73 -41.03
N GLY A 267 -10.85 -30.44 -40.61
CA GLY A 267 -9.65 -30.55 -41.44
C GLY A 267 -9.01 -31.94 -41.54
N LYS A 268 -9.72 -33.02 -41.16
CA LYS A 268 -9.29 -34.42 -41.32
C LYS A 268 -10.32 -35.24 -42.07
#